data_AF-A0A5K8A3M5-F1
#
_entry.id   AF-A0A5K8A3M5-F1
#
_cell.length_a   1.000
_cell.length_b   1.000
_cell.length_c   1.000
_cell.angle_alpha   90.00
_cell.angle_beta   90.00
_cell.angle_gamma   90.00
#
_symmetry.space_group_name_H-M   'P 1'
#
loop_
_entity.id
_entity.type
_entity.pdbx_description
1 polymer ?
#
loop_
_entity_poly.entity_id
_entity_poly.type
_entity_poly.pdbx_seq_one_letter_code
_entity_poly.pdbx_strand_id
1 'polypeptide(L)'
;MNNSSLYDKKSIDEVAKILNLSKRLCNGIRKHFGESLSLYDLSQITWRDFYPCKGLGIKSWREFSDAISIIDIPKKAVKILDKPSSNKIIIEIDISKSFSKVIKELSDIMKASVYRDRE
;
A
#
# COMPACT_ATOMS: atom_id res chain seq x y z
N MET A 1 11.35 10.80 3.96
CA MET A 1 10.40 11.14 2.88
C MET A 1 9.15 11.75 3.52
N ASN A 2 8.55 12.79 2.93
CA ASN A 2 7.33 13.37 3.47
C ASN A 2 6.18 12.34 3.40
N ASN A 3 5.53 12.07 4.53
CA ASN A 3 4.50 11.03 4.66
C ASN A 3 3.28 11.21 3.74
N SER A 4 3.00 12.41 3.21
CA SER A 4 1.90 12.61 2.23
C SER A 4 2.21 11.91 0.91
N SER A 5 3.47 11.94 0.48
CA SER A 5 3.90 11.40 -0.81
C SER A 5 3.75 9.88 -0.93
N LEU A 6 3.58 9.15 0.18
CA LEU A 6 3.42 7.69 0.16
C LEU A 6 2.06 7.26 -0.36
N TYR A 7 1.01 8.04 -0.11
CA TYR A 7 -0.38 7.73 -0.45
C TYR A 7 -0.82 8.38 -1.76
N ASP A 8 -0.09 9.40 -2.21
CA ASP A 8 -0.35 10.05 -3.48
C ASP A 8 -0.06 9.07 -4.63
N LYS A 9 -1.12 8.73 -5.39
CA LYS A 9 -1.01 7.94 -6.60
C LYS A 9 -0.17 8.67 -7.63
N LYS A 10 0.79 7.96 -8.22
CA LYS A 10 1.69 8.46 -9.26
C LYS A 10 1.66 7.52 -10.45
N SER A 11 2.08 8.02 -11.61
CA SER A 11 2.31 7.13 -12.75
C SER A 11 3.38 6.09 -12.43
N ILE A 12 3.29 4.89 -13.01
CA ILE A 12 4.33 3.87 -12.80
C ILE A 12 5.71 4.35 -13.28
N ASP A 13 5.79 5.28 -14.26
CA ASP A 13 7.07 5.85 -14.68
C ASP A 13 7.71 6.73 -13.61
N GLU A 14 6.91 7.50 -12.87
CA GLU A 14 7.40 8.29 -11.72
C GLU A 14 7.82 7.39 -10.57
N VAL A 15 7.01 6.37 -10.26
CA VAL A 15 7.35 5.34 -9.26
C VAL A 15 8.66 4.65 -9.63
N ALA A 16 8.82 4.24 -10.89
CA ALA A 16 10.00 3.54 -11.38
C ALA A 16 11.26 4.42 -11.26
N LYS A 17 11.15 5.74 -11.43
CA LYS A 17 12.25 6.67 -11.17
C LYS A 17 12.59 6.77 -9.68
N ILE A 18 11.56 6.86 -8.82
CA ILE A 18 11.76 6.95 -7.35
C ILE A 18 12.43 5.69 -6.82
N LEU A 19 11.99 4.52 -7.28
CA LEU A 19 12.43 3.20 -6.81
C LEU A 19 13.55 2.59 -7.66
N ASN A 20 14.02 3.30 -8.68
CA ASN A 20 15.04 2.86 -9.64
C ASN A 20 14.75 1.46 -10.25
N LEU A 21 13.51 1.25 -10.68
CA LEU A 21 13.06 -0.02 -11.27
C LEU A 21 13.48 -0.14 -12.73
N SER A 22 13.76 -1.37 -13.17
CA SER A 22 14.00 -1.68 -14.57
C SER A 22 12.74 -1.45 -15.42
N LYS A 23 12.95 -1.12 -16.70
CA LYS A 23 11.84 -0.99 -17.67
C LYS A 23 10.98 -2.25 -17.75
N ARG A 24 11.59 -3.44 -17.61
CA ARG A 24 10.88 -4.72 -17.63
C ARG A 24 9.93 -4.82 -16.44
N LEU A 25 10.41 -4.51 -15.24
CA LEU A 25 9.59 -4.55 -14.02
C LEU A 25 8.50 -3.49 -14.07
N CYS A 26 8.81 -2.25 -14.47
CA CYS A 26 7.85 -1.17 -14.69
C CYS A 26 6.69 -1.60 -15.61
N ASN A 27 7.00 -2.16 -16.78
CA ASN A 27 5.98 -2.62 -17.73
C ASN A 27 5.14 -3.78 -17.20
N GLY A 28 5.76 -4.70 -16.44
CA GLY A 28 5.02 -5.78 -15.79
C GLY A 28 4.08 -5.25 -14.71
N ILE A 29 4.53 -4.29 -13.89
CA ILE A 29 3.69 -3.66 -12.88
C ILE A 29 2.50 -2.96 -13.54
N ARG A 30 2.75 -2.15 -14.57
CA ARG A 30 1.70 -1.47 -15.34
C ARG A 30 0.64 -2.44 -15.86
N LYS A 31 1.09 -3.60 -16.38
CA LYS A 31 0.20 -4.62 -16.95
C LYS A 31 -0.68 -5.33 -15.93
N HIS A 32 -0.14 -5.62 -14.74
CA HIS A 32 -0.81 -6.51 -13.77
C HIS A 32 -1.44 -5.79 -12.58
N PHE A 33 -0.92 -4.61 -12.20
CA PHE A 33 -1.38 -3.85 -11.04
C PHE A 33 -1.95 -2.46 -11.41
N GLY A 34 -1.77 -2.02 -12.66
CA GLY A 34 -2.34 -0.79 -13.20
C GLY A 34 -1.34 0.35 -13.42
N GLU A 35 -1.79 1.42 -14.06
CA GLU A 35 -0.95 2.54 -14.52
C GLU A 35 -0.69 3.62 -13.46
N SER A 36 -1.52 3.67 -12.42
CA SER A 36 -1.44 4.67 -11.36
C SER A 36 -1.52 4.02 -9.99
N LEU A 37 -0.41 4.04 -9.25
CA LEU A 37 -0.28 3.42 -7.93
C LEU A 37 0.47 4.36 -6.98
N SER A 38 0.13 4.29 -5.71
CA SER A 38 0.91 4.93 -4.65
C SER A 38 2.05 4.02 -4.19
N LEU A 39 3.05 4.59 -3.51
CA LEU A 39 4.13 3.81 -2.89
C LEU A 39 3.58 2.87 -1.82
N TYR A 40 2.49 3.30 -1.14
CA TYR A 40 1.76 2.45 -0.22
C TYR A 40 1.11 1.26 -0.93
N ASP A 41 0.41 1.45 -2.05
CA ASP A 41 -0.23 0.34 -2.78
C ASP A 41 0.81 -0.72 -3.18
N LEU A 42 1.96 -0.29 -3.69
CA LEU A 42 3.05 -1.19 -4.07
C LEU A 42 3.60 -1.95 -2.87
N SER A 43 3.67 -1.32 -1.70
CA SER A 43 4.14 -1.99 -0.49
C SER A 43 3.24 -3.12 0.02
N GLN A 44 1.97 -3.12 -0.40
CA GLN A 44 1.03 -4.18 -0.03
C GLN A 44 1.11 -5.38 -0.97
N ILE A 45 1.81 -5.28 -2.11
CA ILE A 45 1.96 -6.37 -3.07
C ILE A 45 2.85 -7.45 -2.47
N THR A 46 2.28 -8.64 -2.28
CA THR A 46 2.99 -9.79 -1.74
C THR A 46 3.51 -10.69 -2.85
N TRP A 47 4.36 -11.66 -2.49
CA TRP A 47 4.81 -12.69 -3.43
C TRP A 47 3.63 -13.47 -4.03
N ARG A 48 2.54 -13.67 -3.29
CA ARG A 48 1.36 -14.39 -3.79
C ARG A 48 0.66 -13.64 -4.91
N ASP A 49 0.65 -12.31 -4.86
CA ASP A 49 0.07 -11.46 -5.90
C ASP A 49 1.01 -11.37 -7.12
N PHE A 50 2.32 -11.37 -6.87
CA PHE A 50 3.33 -11.23 -7.90
C PHE A 50 3.61 -12.52 -8.69
N TYR A 51 3.64 -13.68 -8.01
CA TYR A 51 3.93 -14.98 -8.62
C TYR A 51 3.07 -15.34 -9.87
N PRO A 52 1.74 -15.13 -9.88
CA PRO A 52 0.92 -15.45 -11.05
C PRO A 52 1.11 -14.48 -12.23
N CYS A 53 1.82 -13.37 -12.05
CA CYS A 53 2.02 -12.35 -13.07
C CYS A 53 2.92 -12.85 -14.21
N LYS A 54 2.31 -13.33 -15.30
CA LYS A 54 3.04 -13.79 -16.50
C LYS A 54 4.07 -12.77 -16.97
N GLY A 55 5.32 -13.21 -17.12
CA GLY A 55 6.46 -12.39 -17.56
C GLY A 55 7.31 -11.78 -16.44
N LEU A 56 6.82 -11.84 -15.19
CA LEU A 56 7.54 -11.46 -13.98
C LEU A 56 7.96 -12.72 -13.22
N GLY A 57 9.27 -12.95 -13.15
CA GLY A 57 9.84 -14.12 -12.48
C GLY A 57 10.50 -13.76 -11.15
N ILE A 58 11.15 -14.74 -10.52
CA ILE A 58 11.86 -14.58 -9.24
C ILE A 58 12.86 -13.41 -9.23
N LYS A 59 13.54 -13.15 -10.36
CA LYS A 59 14.47 -12.02 -10.51
C LYS A 59 13.76 -10.67 -10.40
N SER A 60 12.63 -10.53 -11.09
CA SER A 60 11.81 -9.31 -11.03
C SER A 60 11.19 -9.13 -9.64
N TRP A 61 10.85 -10.23 -8.96
CA TRP A 61 10.38 -10.15 -7.57
C TRP A 61 11.46 -9.67 -6.62
N ARG A 62 12.70 -10.17 -6.73
CA ARG A 62 13.82 -9.69 -5.89
C ARG A 62 14.05 -8.20 -6.09
N GLU A 63 14.15 -7.77 -7.35
CA GLU A 63 14.28 -6.35 -7.69
C GLU A 63 13.15 -5.50 -7.08
N PHE A 64 11.91 -5.97 -7.20
CA PHE A 64 10.75 -5.30 -6.62
C PHE A 64 10.81 -5.26 -5.09
N SER A 65 11.04 -6.40 -4.45
CA SER A 65 11.10 -6.53 -2.99
C SER A 65 12.21 -5.67 -2.39
N ASP A 66 13.39 -5.67 -3.00
CA ASP A 66 14.53 -4.85 -2.57
C ASP A 66 14.17 -3.37 -2.67
N ALA A 67 13.58 -2.94 -3.78
CA ALA A 67 13.21 -1.54 -3.99
C ALA A 67 12.11 -1.07 -3.02
N ILE A 68 11.12 -1.91 -2.75
CA ILE A 68 10.04 -1.60 -1.80
C ILE A 68 10.54 -1.62 -0.35
N SER A 69 11.55 -2.43 -0.01
CA SER A 69 12.11 -2.49 1.35
C SER A 69 12.73 -1.17 1.83
N ILE A 70 13.14 -0.31 0.89
CA ILE A 70 13.71 1.02 1.15
C ILE A 70 12.63 2.02 1.58
N ILE A 71 11.37 1.74 1.26
CA ILE A 71 10.25 2.61 1.62
C ILE A 71 9.98 2.44 3.12
N ASP A 72 10.34 3.45 3.91
CA ASP A 72 9.93 3.54 5.31
C ASP A 72 8.42 3.83 5.37
N ILE A 73 7.62 2.76 5.29
CA ILE A 73 6.18 2.85 5.43
C ILE A 73 5.91 3.01 6.92
N PRO A 74 5.35 4.15 7.36
CA PRO A 74 5.04 4.33 8.76
C PRO A 74 4.04 3.24 9.15
N LYS A 75 4.49 2.29 9.99
CA LYS A 75 3.62 1.25 10.54
C LYS A 75 2.37 1.92 11.07
N LYS A 76 1.21 1.50 10.55
CA LYS A 76 -0.08 2.00 11.00
C LYS A 76 -0.18 1.78 12.50
N ALA A 77 -0.66 2.80 13.19
CA ALA A 77 -1.01 2.71 14.59
C ALA A 77 -2.29 1.89 14.80
N VAL A 78 -3.13 1.79 13.78
CA VAL A 78 -4.40 1.05 13.81
C VAL A 78 -4.52 0.13 12.61
N LYS A 79 -4.82 -1.14 12.87
CA LYS A 79 -5.06 -2.17 11.85
C LYS A 79 -6.48 -2.72 12.01
N ILE A 80 -7.23 -2.79 10.91
CA ILE A 80 -8.53 -3.47 10.93
C ILE A 80 -8.29 -4.97 10.92
N LEU A 81 -8.84 -5.67 11.91
CA LEU A 81 -8.80 -7.12 12.01
C LEU A 81 -10.02 -7.74 11.33
N ASP A 82 -11.20 -7.16 11.54
CA ASP A 82 -12.45 -7.69 11.01
C ASP A 82 -13.53 -6.59 10.89
N LYS A 83 -14.52 -6.80 10.03
CA LYS A 83 -15.72 -5.97 9.89
C LYS A 83 -16.97 -6.86 9.87
N PRO A 84 -17.46 -7.31 11.04
CA PRO A 84 -18.56 -8.27 11.11
C PRO A 84 -19.92 -7.70 10.65
N SER A 85 -20.08 -6.37 10.60
CA SER A 85 -21.30 -5.73 10.06
C SER A 85 -20.99 -4.31 9.58
N SER A 86 -21.93 -3.66 8.88
CA SER A 86 -21.79 -2.26 8.44
C SER A 86 -21.42 -1.31 9.59
N ASN A 87 -21.96 -1.56 10.78
CA ASN A 87 -21.83 -0.69 11.96
C ASN A 87 -20.80 -1.19 12.99
N LYS A 88 -20.05 -2.26 12.71
CA LYS A 88 -19.04 -2.79 13.66
C LYS A 88 -17.73 -3.09 12.96
N ILE A 89 -16.63 -2.59 13.52
CA ILE A 89 -15.26 -2.84 13.06
C ILE A 89 -14.44 -3.30 14.28
N ILE A 90 -13.67 -4.36 14.11
CA ILE A 90 -12.71 -4.85 15.10
C ILE A 90 -11.33 -4.38 14.65
N ILE A 91 -10.59 -3.74 15.55
CA ILE A 91 -9.29 -3.16 15.26
C ILE A 91 -8.24 -3.61 16.28
N GLU A 92 -7.00 -3.64 15.83
CA GLU A 92 -5.79 -3.74 16.65
C GLU A 92 -5.14 -2.36 16.72
N ILE A 93 -4.73 -1.95 17.93
CA ILE A 93 -4.06 -0.67 18.17
C ILE A 93 -2.64 -0.95 18.66
N ASP A 94 -1.65 -0.37 17.98
CA ASP A 94 -0.26 -0.39 18.41
C ASP A 94 -0.03 0.69 19.48
N ILE A 95 0.01 0.27 20.75
CA ILE A 95 0.20 1.14 21.91
C ILE A 95 1.59 1.80 21.96
N SER A 96 2.54 1.38 21.12
CA SER A 96 3.85 2.04 21.01
C SER A 96 3.79 3.35 20.21
N LYS A 97 2.67 3.62 19.52
CA LYS A 97 2.48 4.83 18.72
C LYS A 97 1.85 5.95 19.54
N SER A 98 2.08 7.20 19.12
CA SER A 98 1.49 8.36 19.80
C SER A 98 -0.04 8.35 19.69
N PHE A 99 -0.71 8.80 20.76
CA PHE A 99 -2.16 8.93 20.79
C PHE A 99 -2.71 9.75 19.61
N SER A 100 -2.03 10.84 19.26
CA SER A 100 -2.37 11.67 18.09
C SER A 100 -2.41 10.90 16.77
N LYS A 101 -1.48 9.95 16.57
CA LYS A 101 -1.43 9.13 15.37
C LYS A 101 -2.56 8.10 15.37
N VAL A 102 -2.81 7.46 16.50
CA VAL A 102 -3.93 6.50 16.70
C VAL A 102 -5.27 7.18 16.37
N ILE A 103 -5.54 8.34 16.96
CA ILE A 103 -6.81 9.06 16.74
C ILE A 103 -6.99 9.49 15.28
N LYS A 104 -5.92 9.95 14.62
CA LYS A 104 -5.98 10.30 13.20
C LYS A 104 -6.37 9.08 12.35
N GLU A 105 -5.71 7.94 12.55
CA GLU A 105 -5.99 6.73 11.78
C GLU A 105 -7.38 6.15 12.08
N LEU A 106 -7.86 6.23 13.33
CA LEU A 106 -9.26 5.89 13.67
C LEU A 106 -10.26 6.77 12.92
N SER A 107 -10.01 8.08 12.88
CA SER A 107 -10.87 9.04 12.16
C SER A 107 -10.96 8.70 10.68
N ASP A 108 -9.82 8.36 10.05
CA ASP A 108 -9.77 7.99 8.64
C ASP A 108 -10.55 6.69 8.35
N ILE A 109 -10.43 5.68 9.23
CA ILE A 109 -11.21 4.43 9.15
C ILE A 109 -12.72 4.70 9.23
N MET A 110 -13.14 5.52 10.20
CA MET A 110 -14.56 5.83 10.40
C MET A 110 -15.15 6.62 9.22
N LYS A 111 -14.40 7.57 8.65
CA LYS A 111 -14.84 8.28 7.44
C LYS A 111 -15.02 7.31 6.27
N ALA A 112 -14.03 6.45 6.03
CA ALA A 112 -14.10 5.48 4.95
C ALA A 112 -15.28 4.48 5.08
N SER A 113 -15.71 4.15 6.32
CA SER A 113 -16.91 3.34 6.53
C SER A 113 -18.21 4.06 6.23
N VAL A 114 -18.30 5.37 6.53
CA VAL A 114 -19.52 6.17 6.32
C VAL A 114 -19.81 6.42 4.84
N TYR A 115 -18.77 6.51 3.99
CA TYR A 115 -18.96 6.78 2.55
C TYR A 115 -19.40 5.57 1.73
N ARG A 116 -19.23 4.32 2.22
CA ARG A 116 -19.67 3.12 1.48
C ARG A 116 -21.13 2.75 1.67
N ASP A 117 -21.81 3.31 2.68
CA ASP A 117 -23.22 3.04 2.97
C ASP A 117 -24.17 4.01 2.23
N ARG A 118 -23.66 4.84 1.31
CA ARG A 118 -24.41 5.86 0.54
C ARG A 118 -24.50 5.58 -0.97
N GLU A 119 -23.96 4.47 -1.45
CA GLU A 119 -24.16 3.94 -2.81
C GLU A 119 -25.07 2.71 -2.77
#